data_AF-A0AAV1C7G4-F1
#
_entry.id   AF-A0AAV1C7G4-F1
#
_cell.length_a   1.000
_cell.length_b   1.000
_cell.length_c   1.000
_cell.angle_alpha   90.00
_cell.angle_beta   90.00
_cell.angle_gamma   90.00
#
_symmetry.space_group_name_H-M   'P 1'
#
loop_
_entity.id
_entity.type
_entity.pdbx_description
1 polymer ?
#
loop_
_entity_poly.entity_id
_entity_poly.type
_entity_poly.pdbx_seq_one_letter_code
_entity_poly.pdbx_strand_id
1 'polypeptide(L)'
;MGVLLEQGSHGGSEFGEKKLGIPKNASSDGFVVPENNSFGQSFRDYGAKNERNKTVEEFYRLSHINQTYDFVMKMREAYKKMDRVEMSIWECCELLNDVVDDSDPDLDEPQIEHLLQTAEAIRKDYPNEDWLHLTALIHDLGKVLLLPTFGGLPQWAVVGDTFPLGCAFDEANIHYEFFRDNPDYKNPLYNTKTGVYTDGCGLENVVMSWGHDDYMYLVAKENKTTLPAAGLFIIRYHSFYALHKGDAYKYLMNEEDVENLKWLKIFNKYDLYSKSKVRINVQEVKPYYLSLINKRQNDKNSKRSPCGFSIFNEKDHKAVVVVCEEESKGVSFHSVTQRRKERDLFAIAMSVSTLNIVVASNAKAADNREGRGRTNRLDDKGRRGLLLSAAVAVTQVPESRTELLNKYLKKSQDNKAKNDKERLDSYYKRNYRDYFSSIEGTLRQKNKEELSESEKSILEWLDNNK
;
A
#
# COMPACT_ATOMS: atom_id res chain seq x y z
N MET A 1 -51.08 37.28 -56.31
CA MET A 1 -49.80 37.53 -55.62
C MET A 1 -49.93 36.94 -54.22
N GLY A 2 -49.37 35.74 -53.99
CA GLY A 2 -48.24 35.55 -53.06
C GLY A 2 -48.74 34.82 -51.81
N VAL A 3 -48.88 33.49 -51.83
CA VAL A 3 -47.91 32.46 -51.37
C VAL A 3 -47.56 32.57 -49.88
N LEU A 4 -48.04 31.61 -49.09
CA LEU A 4 -47.39 31.11 -47.88
C LEU A 4 -47.66 29.59 -47.82
N LEU A 5 -46.58 28.84 -47.97
CA LEU A 5 -46.52 27.39 -48.19
C LEU A 5 -46.23 26.63 -46.89
N GLU A 6 -46.61 25.35 -46.95
CA GLU A 6 -46.57 24.27 -45.97
C GLU A 6 -45.22 24.05 -45.27
N GLN A 7 -45.30 23.56 -44.03
CA GLN A 7 -44.17 23.00 -43.30
C GLN A 7 -43.98 21.52 -43.65
N GLY A 8 -42.78 21.16 -44.11
CA GLY A 8 -42.34 19.78 -44.31
C GLY A 8 -40.85 19.59 -44.00
N SER A 9 -40.58 18.74 -43.00
CA SER A 9 -39.51 17.73 -42.85
C SER A 9 -38.09 17.93 -43.43
N HIS A 10 -37.04 17.67 -42.64
CA HIS A 10 -36.07 16.54 -42.80
C HIS A 10 -34.82 16.68 -41.89
N GLY A 11 -34.39 15.58 -41.27
CA GLY A 11 -32.97 15.24 -41.14
C GLY A 11 -32.26 15.44 -39.79
N GLY A 12 -32.70 14.77 -38.71
CA GLY A 12 -31.86 14.55 -37.53
C GLY A 12 -31.13 13.21 -37.62
N SER A 13 -29.81 13.23 -37.79
CA SER A 13 -28.98 12.02 -37.81
C SER A 13 -28.80 11.47 -36.39
N GLU A 14 -29.26 10.24 -36.16
CA GLU A 14 -28.91 9.42 -34.99
C GLU A 14 -27.40 9.12 -35.00
N PHE A 15 -26.63 9.75 -34.11
CA PHE A 15 -25.37 9.18 -33.64
C PHE A 15 -25.70 8.27 -32.47
N GLY A 16 -25.71 6.96 -32.74
CA GLY A 16 -25.96 5.93 -31.74
C GLY A 16 -24.93 5.96 -30.61
N GLU A 17 -25.39 6.29 -29.41
CA GLU A 17 -24.71 5.98 -28.17
C GLU A 17 -24.52 4.45 -28.09
N LYS A 18 -23.31 3.98 -28.34
CA LYS A 18 -22.90 2.66 -27.86
C LYS A 18 -22.80 2.76 -26.34
N LYS A 19 -23.90 2.46 -25.65
CA LYS A 19 -23.88 2.09 -24.22
C LYS A 19 -22.98 0.87 -24.05
N LEU A 20 -21.74 1.07 -23.62
CA LEU A 20 -21.01 0.02 -22.91
C LEU A 20 -21.73 -0.17 -21.57
N GLY A 21 -22.54 -1.23 -21.50
CA GLY A 21 -23.29 -1.58 -20.31
C GLY A 21 -22.34 -2.04 -19.21
N ILE A 22 -22.32 -1.32 -18.08
CA ILE A 22 -21.92 -1.89 -16.80
C ILE A 22 -22.86 -3.09 -16.56
N PRO A 23 -22.37 -4.33 -16.41
CA PRO A 23 -23.24 -5.49 -16.26
C PRO A 23 -24.13 -5.34 -15.02
N LYS A 24 -25.45 -5.23 -15.23
CA LYS A 24 -26.44 -5.39 -14.16
C LYS A 24 -26.60 -6.88 -13.86
N ASN A 25 -25.67 -7.47 -13.13
CA ASN A 25 -25.84 -8.79 -12.51
C ASN A 25 -25.57 -8.71 -11.00
N ALA A 26 -26.25 -7.79 -10.32
CA ALA A 26 -26.46 -7.95 -8.88
C ALA A 26 -27.43 -9.12 -8.70
N SER A 27 -26.97 -10.24 -8.14
CA SER A 27 -27.85 -11.33 -7.74
C SER A 27 -28.92 -10.80 -6.76
N SER A 28 -30.08 -11.46 -6.66
CA SER A 28 -31.13 -11.10 -5.69
C SER A 28 -30.69 -11.22 -4.22
N ASP A 29 -29.47 -11.74 -3.99
CA ASP A 29 -28.79 -11.92 -2.70
C ASP A 29 -27.57 -10.99 -2.55
N GLY A 30 -27.53 -9.85 -3.23
CA GLY A 30 -26.39 -8.93 -3.25
C GLY A 30 -25.97 -8.36 -1.88
N PHE A 31 -24.82 -7.68 -1.84
CA PHE A 31 -24.32 -7.03 -0.63
C PHE A 31 -25.30 -5.97 -0.10
N VAL A 32 -25.78 -6.21 1.11
CA VAL A 32 -26.68 -5.31 1.84
C VAL A 32 -25.85 -4.32 2.64
N VAL A 33 -26.04 -3.03 2.37
CA VAL A 33 -25.39 -1.95 3.11
C VAL A 33 -25.96 -1.94 4.54
N PRO A 34 -25.12 -2.09 5.58
CA PRO A 34 -25.59 -1.98 6.96
C PRO A 34 -26.05 -0.55 7.27
N GLU A 35 -27.05 -0.43 8.16
CA GLU A 35 -27.58 0.87 8.58
C GLU A 35 -26.57 1.66 9.43
N ASN A 36 -25.75 0.95 10.23
CA ASN A 36 -24.77 1.54 11.14
C ASN A 36 -23.40 0.85 10.99
N ASN A 37 -22.33 1.56 11.37
CA ASN A 37 -20.96 1.05 11.38
C ASN A 37 -20.73 0.04 12.52
N SER A 38 -19.51 -0.49 12.62
CA SER A 38 -19.12 -1.48 13.63
C SER A 38 -19.27 -0.99 15.09
N PHE A 39 -19.44 0.32 15.29
CA PHE A 39 -19.66 0.98 16.57
C PHE A 39 -21.13 1.35 16.83
N GLY A 40 -22.04 1.03 15.90
CA GLY A 40 -23.46 1.39 16.01
C GLY A 40 -23.75 2.86 15.70
N GLN A 41 -22.81 3.56 15.07
CA GLN A 41 -22.94 4.97 14.63
C GLN A 41 -23.20 5.03 13.12
N SER A 42 -23.57 6.21 12.63
CA SER A 42 -23.58 6.47 11.18
C SER A 42 -22.16 6.39 10.63
N PHE A 43 -21.99 5.80 9.44
CA PHE A 43 -20.69 5.74 8.76
C PHE A 43 -20.14 7.14 8.51
N ARG A 44 -18.83 7.32 8.74
CA ARG A 44 -18.12 8.60 8.55
C ARG A 44 -18.73 9.78 9.33
N ASP A 45 -19.19 9.52 10.56
CA ASP A 45 -19.69 10.57 11.45
C ASP A 45 -18.54 11.31 12.17
N TYR A 46 -18.08 12.39 11.57
CA TYR A 46 -17.09 13.30 12.16
C TYR A 46 -17.68 14.30 13.15
N GLY A 47 -19.01 14.34 13.32
CA GLY A 47 -19.71 15.31 14.17
C GLY A 47 -19.95 14.83 15.60
N ALA A 48 -19.85 13.52 15.87
CA ALA A 48 -20.02 12.97 17.21
C ALA A 48 -18.93 13.47 18.18
N LYS A 49 -19.32 13.76 19.43
CA LYS A 49 -18.38 14.18 20.48
C LYS A 49 -17.88 12.98 21.27
N ASN A 50 -16.93 12.23 20.72
CA ASN A 50 -16.30 11.08 21.37
C ASN A 50 -14.76 11.16 21.26
N GLU A 51 -14.03 10.31 21.99
CA GLU A 51 -12.55 10.28 21.96
C GLU A 51 -12.00 9.96 20.55
N ARG A 52 -12.67 9.10 19.77
CA ARG A 52 -12.25 8.77 18.39
C ARG A 52 -12.24 10.01 17.51
N ASN A 53 -13.28 10.82 17.55
CA ASN A 53 -13.39 12.01 16.72
C ASN A 53 -12.36 13.08 17.08
N LYS A 54 -11.94 13.19 18.34
CA LYS A 54 -10.81 14.06 18.71
C LYS A 54 -9.48 13.60 18.10
N THR A 55 -9.24 12.29 18.09
CA THR A 55 -8.04 11.72 17.44
C THR A 55 -8.08 11.93 15.93
N VAL A 56 -9.24 11.71 15.30
CA VAL A 56 -9.46 11.91 13.86
C VAL A 56 -9.33 13.39 13.48
N GLU A 57 -9.87 14.30 14.29
CA GLU A 57 -9.74 15.76 14.08
C GLU A 57 -8.28 16.21 14.15
N GLU A 58 -7.53 15.79 15.18
CA GLU A 58 -6.11 16.12 15.30
C GLU A 58 -5.28 15.50 14.16
N PHE A 59 -5.62 14.28 13.74
CA PHE A 59 -5.04 13.63 12.57
C PHE A 59 -5.21 14.51 11.32
N TYR A 60 -6.43 14.95 11.02
CA TYR A 60 -6.71 15.77 9.83
C TYR A 60 -6.09 17.16 9.96
N ARG A 61 -6.03 17.74 11.15
CA ARG A 61 -5.30 18.99 11.40
C ARG A 61 -3.83 18.85 11.02
N LEU A 62 -3.16 17.79 11.46
CA LEU A 62 -1.76 17.54 11.11
C LEU A 62 -1.59 17.26 9.61
N SER A 63 -2.50 16.49 9.01
CA SER A 63 -2.48 16.22 7.56
C SER A 63 -2.59 17.51 6.75
N HIS A 64 -3.63 18.32 7.00
CA HIS A 64 -3.90 19.54 6.24
C HIS A 64 -2.82 20.59 6.41
N ILE A 65 -2.13 20.64 7.55
CA ILE A 65 -1.03 21.59 7.76
C ILE A 65 0.26 21.15 7.03
N ASN A 66 0.59 19.86 7.07
CA ASN A 66 1.92 19.38 6.69
C ASN A 66 2.02 18.81 5.27
N GLN A 67 0.90 18.43 4.65
CA GLN A 67 0.86 18.03 3.25
C GLN A 67 1.01 19.27 2.36
N THR A 68 2.23 19.52 1.88
CA THR A 68 2.55 20.58 0.93
C THR A 68 3.00 19.99 -0.40
N TYR A 69 2.91 20.76 -1.47
CA TYR A 69 3.40 20.37 -2.81
C TYR A 69 4.86 19.92 -2.74
N ASP A 70 5.71 20.68 -2.06
CA ASP A 70 7.14 20.37 -1.89
C ASP A 70 7.37 19.09 -1.08
N PHE A 71 6.58 18.87 -0.02
CA PHE A 71 6.66 17.64 0.78
C PHE A 71 6.34 16.42 -0.10
N VAL A 72 5.23 16.45 -0.81
CA VAL A 72 4.78 15.32 -1.64
C VAL A 72 5.74 15.03 -2.78
N MET A 73 6.29 16.06 -3.44
CA MET A 73 7.27 15.87 -4.50
C MET A 73 8.52 15.13 -3.99
N LYS A 74 9.02 15.47 -2.79
CA LYS A 74 10.13 14.76 -2.14
C LYS A 74 9.76 13.32 -1.77
N MET A 75 8.54 13.09 -1.29
CA MET A 75 8.06 11.74 -0.97
C MET A 75 7.99 10.87 -2.22
N ARG A 76 7.39 11.38 -3.32
CA ARG A 76 7.36 10.69 -4.60
C ARG A 76 8.75 10.37 -5.11
N GLU A 77 9.69 11.32 -5.06
CA GLU A 77 11.09 11.09 -5.46
C GLU A 77 11.75 9.99 -4.61
N ALA A 78 11.55 10.01 -3.30
CA ALA A 78 12.15 9.04 -2.38
C ALA A 78 11.59 7.63 -2.58
N TYR A 79 10.27 7.50 -2.74
CA TYR A 79 9.60 6.20 -2.78
C TYR A 79 9.47 5.59 -4.18
N LYS A 80 9.59 6.39 -5.25
CA LYS A 80 9.65 5.89 -6.63
C LYS A 80 10.86 4.98 -6.90
N LYS A 81 11.88 5.02 -6.04
CA LYS A 81 13.08 4.16 -6.14
C LYS A 81 12.80 2.67 -5.92
N MET A 82 11.69 2.32 -5.25
CA MET A 82 11.27 0.94 -5.00
C MET A 82 12.35 0.07 -4.32
N ASP A 83 13.10 0.65 -3.38
CA ASP A 83 14.29 0.05 -2.75
C ASP A 83 14.08 -0.34 -1.27
N ARG A 84 12.82 -0.44 -0.82
CA ARG A 84 12.48 -0.73 0.59
C ARG A 84 12.55 -2.22 0.92
N VAL A 85 11.60 -3.01 0.42
CA VAL A 85 11.46 -4.43 0.73
C VAL A 85 10.86 -5.16 -0.45
N GLU A 86 11.41 -6.32 -0.80
CA GLU A 86 10.82 -7.27 -1.74
C GLU A 86 9.93 -8.28 -1.00
N MET A 87 8.65 -8.35 -1.37
CA MET A 87 7.70 -9.31 -0.80
C MET A 87 6.49 -9.54 -1.71
N SER A 88 5.83 -10.68 -1.51
CA SER A 88 4.58 -11.00 -2.16
C SER A 88 3.42 -10.13 -1.70
N ILE A 89 2.40 -10.02 -2.56
CA ILE A 89 1.13 -9.36 -2.20
C ILE A 89 0.55 -9.99 -0.93
N TRP A 90 0.60 -11.33 -0.83
CA TRP A 90 0.03 -12.01 0.32
C TRP A 90 0.87 -11.83 1.60
N GLU A 91 2.20 -11.86 1.50
CA GLU A 91 3.08 -11.50 2.62
C GLU A 91 2.83 -10.05 3.08
N CYS A 92 2.56 -9.13 2.15
CA CYS A 92 2.19 -7.76 2.46
C CYS A 92 0.84 -7.67 3.21
N CYS A 93 -0.16 -8.44 2.78
CA CYS A 93 -1.43 -8.56 3.50
C CYS A 93 -1.22 -9.06 4.94
N GLU A 94 -0.39 -10.09 5.13
CA GLU A 94 -0.07 -10.65 6.44
C GLU A 94 0.73 -9.68 7.32
N LEU A 95 1.58 -8.85 6.71
CA LEU A 95 2.38 -7.84 7.41
C LEU A 95 1.53 -6.72 8.02
N LEU A 96 0.40 -6.37 7.38
CA LEU A 96 -0.50 -5.32 7.87
C LEU A 96 -1.39 -5.75 9.04
N ASN A 97 -1.29 -7.00 9.51
CA ASN A 97 -1.97 -7.47 10.71
C ASN A 97 -1.63 -6.67 11.97
N ASP A 98 -0.53 -5.94 11.99
CA ASP A 98 -0.07 -5.15 13.14
C ASP A 98 -0.41 -3.65 13.01
N VAL A 99 -1.10 -3.24 11.94
CA VAL A 99 -1.45 -1.84 11.66
C VAL A 99 -2.91 -1.56 12.02
N VAL A 100 -3.15 -0.42 12.68
CA VAL A 100 -4.47 0.15 12.94
C VAL A 100 -4.51 1.55 12.33
N ASP A 101 -5.58 1.87 11.61
CA ASP A 101 -5.79 3.15 10.94
C ASP A 101 -6.45 4.16 11.89
N ASP A 102 -5.73 5.22 12.27
CA ASP A 102 -6.23 6.24 13.21
C ASP A 102 -7.17 7.26 12.56
N SER A 103 -7.24 7.31 11.22
CA SER A 103 -8.10 8.23 10.48
C SER A 103 -9.52 7.71 10.28
N ASP A 104 -9.69 6.39 10.31
CA ASP A 104 -10.96 5.71 10.07
C ASP A 104 -11.85 5.82 11.32
N PRO A 105 -13.06 6.40 11.27
CA PRO A 105 -13.97 6.38 12.41
C PRO A 105 -14.75 5.05 12.54
N ASP A 106 -14.67 4.15 11.55
CA ASP A 106 -15.61 3.03 11.37
C ASP A 106 -15.03 1.64 11.70
N LEU A 107 -13.72 1.48 11.88
CA LEU A 107 -13.07 0.18 12.09
C LEU A 107 -11.90 0.17 13.11
N ASP A 108 -11.74 -0.96 13.81
CA ASP A 108 -10.63 -1.27 14.74
C ASP A 108 -9.99 -2.65 14.48
N GLU A 109 -10.46 -3.38 13.46
CA GLU A 109 -9.95 -4.71 13.12
C GLU A 109 -8.58 -4.65 12.43
N PRO A 110 -7.81 -5.76 12.41
CA PRO A 110 -6.59 -5.86 11.62
C PRO A 110 -6.86 -5.50 10.16
N GLN A 111 -5.93 -4.77 9.54
CA GLN A 111 -6.08 -4.30 8.16
C GLN A 111 -6.35 -5.44 7.15
N ILE A 112 -5.84 -6.67 7.36
CA ILE A 112 -6.13 -7.80 6.46
C ILE A 112 -7.62 -8.14 6.40
N GLU A 113 -8.35 -7.99 7.52
CA GLU A 113 -9.78 -8.27 7.57
C GLU A 113 -10.53 -7.27 6.70
N HIS A 114 -10.18 -5.98 6.77
CA HIS A 114 -10.73 -4.95 5.88
C HIS A 114 -10.51 -5.26 4.41
N LEU A 115 -9.28 -5.65 4.03
CA LEU A 115 -8.95 -6.02 2.65
C LEU A 115 -9.83 -7.17 2.14
N LEU A 116 -9.99 -8.22 2.97
CA LEU A 116 -10.78 -9.40 2.62
C LEU A 116 -12.28 -9.13 2.66
N GLN A 117 -12.78 -8.34 3.59
CA GLN A 117 -14.19 -7.92 3.66
C GLN A 117 -14.58 -7.16 2.40
N THR A 118 -13.76 -6.21 1.98
CA THR A 118 -13.97 -5.44 0.76
C THR A 118 -13.95 -6.34 -0.46
N ALA A 119 -12.93 -7.20 -0.57
CA ALA A 119 -12.76 -8.07 -1.74
C ALA A 119 -13.87 -9.15 -1.84
N GLU A 120 -14.26 -9.78 -0.73
CA GLU A 120 -15.35 -10.79 -0.73
C GLU A 120 -16.71 -10.15 -0.98
N ALA A 121 -16.98 -8.95 -0.45
CA ALA A 121 -18.24 -8.25 -0.70
C ALA A 121 -18.38 -7.87 -2.18
N ILE A 122 -17.30 -7.41 -2.83
CA ILE A 122 -17.29 -7.18 -4.28
C ILE A 122 -17.45 -8.50 -5.03
N ARG A 123 -16.71 -9.55 -4.65
CA ARG A 123 -16.75 -10.86 -5.31
C ARG A 123 -18.15 -11.48 -5.32
N LYS A 124 -18.95 -11.22 -4.28
CA LYS A 124 -20.35 -11.63 -4.21
C LYS A 124 -21.22 -10.95 -5.26
N ASP A 125 -21.04 -9.64 -5.46
CA ASP A 125 -21.86 -8.82 -6.36
C ASP A 125 -21.36 -8.80 -7.81
N TYR A 126 -20.06 -8.98 -8.02
CA TYR A 126 -19.40 -8.91 -9.32
C TYR A 126 -18.54 -10.14 -9.60
N PRO A 127 -19.08 -11.37 -9.57
CA PRO A 127 -18.29 -12.62 -9.58
C PRO A 127 -17.37 -12.80 -10.80
N ASN A 128 -17.62 -12.08 -11.90
CA ASN A 128 -16.84 -12.14 -13.13
C ASN A 128 -15.76 -11.05 -13.24
N GLU A 129 -15.70 -10.10 -12.31
CA GLU A 129 -14.76 -8.97 -12.33
C GLU A 129 -13.53 -9.27 -11.45
N ASP A 130 -12.79 -10.33 -11.80
CA ASP A 130 -11.66 -10.81 -11.02
C ASP A 130 -10.53 -9.77 -10.79
N TRP A 131 -10.37 -8.81 -11.70
CA TRP A 131 -9.46 -7.67 -11.53
C TRP A 131 -9.92 -6.74 -10.41
N LEU A 132 -11.22 -6.58 -10.21
CA LEU A 132 -11.79 -5.73 -9.17
C LEU A 132 -11.65 -6.38 -7.80
N HIS A 133 -11.75 -7.71 -7.72
CA HIS A 133 -11.49 -8.45 -6.48
C HIS A 133 -10.03 -8.28 -6.05
N LEU A 134 -9.09 -8.38 -7.00
CA LEU A 134 -7.68 -8.15 -6.70
C LEU A 134 -7.41 -6.68 -6.35
N THR A 135 -8.04 -5.74 -7.07
CA THR A 135 -7.93 -4.30 -6.77
C THR A 135 -8.35 -4.04 -5.32
N ALA A 136 -9.45 -4.64 -4.88
CA ALA A 136 -9.91 -4.56 -3.50
C ALA A 136 -8.99 -5.24 -2.48
N LEU A 137 -8.38 -6.37 -2.80
CA LEU A 137 -7.40 -6.98 -1.90
C LEU A 137 -6.19 -6.06 -1.69
N ILE A 138 -5.81 -5.27 -2.69
CA ILE A 138 -4.54 -4.53 -2.66
C ILE A 138 -4.65 -3.02 -2.39
N HIS A 139 -5.85 -2.44 -2.43
CA HIS A 139 -6.03 -0.97 -2.39
C HIS A 139 -5.28 -0.32 -1.22
N ASP A 140 -5.36 -0.95 -0.06
CA ASP A 140 -4.84 -0.42 1.21
C ASP A 140 -3.43 -0.93 1.56
N LEU A 141 -2.79 -1.70 0.67
CA LEU A 141 -1.45 -2.24 0.96
C LEU A 141 -0.39 -1.16 1.09
N GLY A 142 -0.65 0.05 0.62
CA GLY A 142 0.25 1.18 0.81
C GLY A 142 0.43 1.60 2.28
N LYS A 143 -0.44 1.14 3.19
CA LYS A 143 -0.33 1.38 4.63
C LYS A 143 0.93 0.79 5.27
N VAL A 144 1.68 -0.05 4.55
CA VAL A 144 3.00 -0.54 4.99
C VAL A 144 3.99 0.59 5.27
N LEU A 145 3.77 1.79 4.73
CA LEU A 145 4.57 3.00 5.02
C LEU A 145 4.65 3.35 6.52
N LEU A 146 3.68 2.90 7.33
CA LEU A 146 3.68 3.06 8.79
C LEU A 146 4.75 2.19 9.48
N LEU A 147 5.24 1.16 8.80
CA LEU A 147 6.21 0.24 9.37
C LEU A 147 7.62 0.81 9.25
N PRO A 148 8.49 0.64 10.27
CA PRO A 148 9.85 1.18 10.26
C PRO A 148 10.66 0.82 9.01
N THR A 149 10.50 -0.41 8.50
CA THR A 149 11.21 -0.89 7.30
C THR A 149 10.84 -0.12 6.03
N PHE A 150 9.66 0.50 6.00
CA PHE A 150 9.17 1.29 4.88
C PHE A 150 9.29 2.80 5.14
N GLY A 151 9.87 3.21 6.27
CA GLY A 151 10.08 4.60 6.64
C GLY A 151 9.46 5.00 7.97
N GLY A 152 8.50 4.22 8.49
CA GLY A 152 7.84 4.53 9.76
C GLY A 152 7.18 5.91 9.75
N LEU A 153 6.51 6.23 8.64
CA LEU A 153 5.89 7.54 8.45
C LEU A 153 4.78 7.76 9.49
N PRO A 154 4.54 9.02 9.89
CA PRO A 154 3.39 9.33 10.74
C PRO A 154 2.08 9.02 10.00
N GLN A 155 1.02 8.65 10.74
CA GLN A 155 -0.30 8.31 10.17
C GLN A 155 -0.79 9.35 9.16
N TRP A 156 -0.68 10.64 9.46
CA TRP A 156 -1.16 11.73 8.59
C TRP A 156 -0.47 11.78 7.20
N ALA A 157 0.68 11.14 7.05
CA ALA A 157 1.42 11.02 5.79
C ALA A 157 1.21 9.65 5.11
N VAL A 158 0.24 8.85 5.59
CA VAL A 158 -0.05 7.51 5.05
C VAL A 158 -1.53 7.30 4.81
N VAL A 159 -2.39 7.52 5.80
CA VAL A 159 -3.82 7.20 5.75
C VAL A 159 -4.67 8.46 5.56
N GLY A 160 -6.01 8.31 5.61
CA GLY A 160 -6.97 9.41 5.55
C GLY A 160 -7.35 9.86 4.14
N ASP A 161 -8.38 10.71 4.08
CA ASP A 161 -8.87 11.30 2.84
C ASP A 161 -7.76 12.12 2.13
N THR A 162 -7.68 11.98 0.81
CA THR A 162 -6.69 12.66 -0.03
C THR A 162 -7.28 13.89 -0.74
N PHE A 163 -6.41 14.84 -1.08
CA PHE A 163 -6.78 16.09 -1.74
C PHE A 163 -5.68 16.57 -2.71
N PRO A 164 -6.03 17.36 -3.75
CA PRO A 164 -5.05 17.95 -4.67
C PRO A 164 -4.19 19.02 -3.98
N LEU A 165 -2.91 19.03 -4.30
CA LEU A 165 -1.95 20.06 -3.93
C LEU A 165 -1.61 20.91 -5.15
N GLY A 166 -1.07 22.11 -4.96
CA GLY A 166 -0.68 22.98 -6.08
C GLY A 166 -1.84 23.71 -6.75
N CYS A 167 -3.05 23.60 -6.20
CA CYS A 167 -4.23 24.41 -6.51
C CYS A 167 -5.00 24.72 -5.22
N ALA A 168 -6.02 25.58 -5.30
CA ALA A 168 -6.79 25.97 -4.13
C ALA A 168 -7.48 24.75 -3.50
N PHE A 169 -7.46 24.69 -2.16
CA PHE A 169 -8.21 23.70 -1.41
C PHE A 169 -9.71 24.02 -1.50
N ASP A 170 -10.54 22.99 -1.65
CA ASP A 170 -12.00 23.08 -1.76
C ASP A 170 -12.64 22.80 -0.39
N GLU A 171 -13.77 23.46 -0.09
CA GLU A 171 -14.51 23.30 1.17
C GLU A 171 -15.13 21.90 1.33
N ALA A 172 -15.21 21.12 0.24
CA ALA A 172 -15.62 19.72 0.27
C ALA A 172 -14.59 18.79 0.95
N ASN A 173 -13.35 19.24 1.17
CA ASN A 173 -12.39 18.47 1.95
C ASN A 173 -12.83 18.46 3.43
N ILE A 174 -12.74 17.30 4.07
CA ILE A 174 -13.05 17.17 5.50
C ILE A 174 -12.19 18.13 6.32
N HIS A 175 -12.73 18.73 7.39
CA HIS A 175 -12.02 19.71 8.24
C HIS A 175 -11.24 20.79 7.48
N TYR A 176 -11.89 21.37 6.45
CA TYR A 176 -11.30 22.37 5.57
C TYR A 176 -10.66 23.57 6.30
N GLU A 177 -11.20 23.94 7.47
CA GLU A 177 -10.71 25.04 8.29
C GLU A 177 -9.21 24.96 8.64
N PHE A 178 -8.66 23.74 8.74
CA PHE A 178 -7.25 23.52 9.07
C PHE A 178 -6.29 23.88 7.93
N PHE A 179 -6.75 23.95 6.68
CA PHE A 179 -5.90 24.36 5.57
C PHE A 179 -5.40 25.81 5.70
N ARG A 180 -6.05 26.66 6.51
CA ARG A 180 -5.61 28.06 6.71
C ARG A 180 -4.19 28.18 7.26
N ASP A 181 -3.72 27.14 7.95
CA ASP A 181 -2.38 27.05 8.54
C ASP A 181 -1.38 26.31 7.64
N ASN A 182 -1.82 25.78 6.49
CA ASN A 182 -0.94 25.20 5.48
C ASN A 182 -0.16 26.32 4.76
N PRO A 183 1.17 26.21 4.62
CA PRO A 183 1.98 27.17 3.86
C PRO A 183 1.50 27.41 2.41
N ASP A 184 0.98 26.38 1.75
CA ASP A 184 0.51 26.44 0.38
C ASP A 184 -0.83 27.19 0.23
N TYR A 185 -1.62 27.32 1.31
CA TYR A 185 -2.91 28.03 1.29
C TYR A 185 -2.79 29.48 0.85
N LYS A 186 -1.71 30.14 1.24
CA LYS A 186 -1.44 31.56 0.92
C LYS A 186 -0.42 31.72 -0.21
N ASN A 187 0.06 30.63 -0.78
CA ASN A 187 1.04 30.68 -1.86
C ASN A 187 0.37 31.15 -3.16
N PRO A 188 0.80 32.28 -3.77
CA PRO A 188 0.16 32.83 -4.97
C PRO A 188 0.25 31.90 -6.20
N LEU A 189 1.13 30.90 -6.19
CA LEU A 189 1.19 29.88 -7.25
C LEU A 189 0.09 28.83 -7.12
N TYR A 190 -0.40 28.58 -5.90
CA TYR A 190 -1.28 27.46 -5.59
C TYR A 190 -2.69 27.92 -5.18
N ASN A 191 -2.85 29.14 -4.67
CA ASN A 191 -4.12 29.61 -4.08
C ASN A 191 -5.21 30.01 -5.10
N THR A 192 -5.05 29.69 -6.38
CA THR A 192 -6.07 29.88 -7.40
C THR A 192 -6.75 28.56 -7.73
N LYS A 193 -7.94 28.61 -8.35
CA LYS A 193 -8.74 27.41 -8.67
C LYS A 193 -7.91 26.31 -9.35
N THR A 194 -7.09 26.65 -10.34
CA THR A 194 -6.27 25.66 -11.05
C THR A 194 -4.82 25.64 -10.57
N GLY A 195 -4.35 26.72 -9.92
CA GLY A 195 -2.97 26.83 -9.47
C GLY A 195 -1.97 26.54 -10.59
N VAL A 196 -1.16 25.50 -10.43
CA VAL A 196 -0.17 25.05 -11.44
C VAL A 196 -0.75 24.19 -12.57
N TYR A 197 -2.03 23.85 -12.51
CA TYR A 197 -2.70 22.97 -13.47
C TYR A 197 -3.46 23.73 -14.54
N THR A 198 -3.81 23.01 -15.60
CA THR A 198 -4.79 23.44 -16.61
C THR A 198 -6.09 22.68 -16.43
N ASP A 199 -7.21 23.31 -16.81
CA ASP A 199 -8.51 22.64 -16.86
C ASP A 199 -8.44 21.39 -17.74
N GLY A 200 -9.01 20.28 -17.24
CA GLY A 200 -9.03 18.99 -17.93
C GLY A 200 -7.67 18.32 -18.10
N CYS A 201 -6.65 18.70 -17.32
CA CYS A 201 -5.30 18.12 -17.44
C CYS A 201 -5.23 16.61 -17.15
N GLY A 202 -6.26 16.06 -16.52
CA GLY A 202 -6.29 14.67 -16.07
C GLY A 202 -5.67 14.53 -14.68
N LEU A 203 -6.36 13.79 -13.80
CA LEU A 203 -5.92 13.61 -12.41
C LEU A 203 -4.54 12.97 -12.32
N GLU A 204 -4.12 12.21 -13.34
CA GLU A 204 -2.80 11.61 -13.37
C GLU A 204 -1.64 12.61 -13.30
N ASN A 205 -1.88 13.84 -13.79
CA ASN A 205 -0.96 14.97 -13.80
C ASN A 205 -1.11 15.87 -12.56
N VAL A 206 -2.08 15.58 -11.70
CA VAL A 206 -2.31 16.29 -10.44
C VAL A 206 -1.47 15.65 -9.34
N VAL A 207 -0.79 16.50 -8.57
CA VAL A 207 -0.10 16.09 -7.34
C VAL A 207 -1.15 15.97 -6.25
N MET A 208 -1.40 14.75 -5.79
CA MET A 208 -2.29 14.46 -4.66
C MET A 208 -1.49 14.45 -3.36
N SER A 209 -2.11 14.78 -2.23
CA SER A 209 -1.56 14.55 -0.89
C SER A 209 -0.97 13.14 -0.78
N TRP A 210 0.23 13.03 -0.19
CA TRP A 210 0.96 11.76 -0.14
C TRP A 210 0.33 10.78 0.84
N GLY A 211 0.18 9.52 0.42
CA GLY A 211 -0.38 8.46 1.25
C GLY A 211 -0.34 7.09 0.59
N HIS A 212 -1.08 6.15 1.16
CA HIS A 212 -1.19 4.76 0.73
C HIS A 212 -1.69 4.63 -0.72
N ASP A 213 -2.65 5.46 -1.15
CA ASP A 213 -3.16 5.49 -2.53
C ASP A 213 -2.03 5.68 -3.55
N ASP A 214 -1.29 6.78 -3.40
CA ASP A 214 -0.28 7.20 -4.38
C ASP A 214 0.95 6.30 -4.34
N TYR A 215 1.35 5.85 -3.14
CA TYR A 215 2.40 4.86 -2.99
C TYR A 215 2.02 3.52 -3.62
N MET A 216 0.81 3.00 -3.37
CA MET A 216 0.37 1.74 -3.94
C MET A 216 0.19 1.82 -5.46
N TYR A 217 -0.25 2.98 -5.98
CA TYR A 217 -0.26 3.26 -7.41
C TYR A 217 1.16 3.23 -8.01
N LEU A 218 2.15 3.88 -7.36
CA LEU A 218 3.55 3.81 -7.79
C LEU A 218 4.06 2.37 -7.78
N VAL A 219 3.80 1.60 -6.71
CA VAL A 219 4.17 0.18 -6.62
C VAL A 219 3.56 -0.61 -7.78
N ALA A 220 2.26 -0.43 -8.06
CA ALA A 220 1.57 -1.13 -9.14
C ALA A 220 2.14 -0.77 -10.52
N LYS A 221 2.45 0.52 -10.74
CA LYS A 221 2.98 1.04 -12.01
C LYS A 221 4.41 0.59 -12.27
N GLU A 222 5.31 0.78 -11.30
CA GLU A 222 6.73 0.41 -11.45
C GLU A 222 6.91 -1.12 -11.55
N ASN A 223 6.07 -1.90 -10.87
CA ASN A 223 6.03 -3.36 -11.04
C ASN A 223 5.23 -3.82 -12.28
N LYS A 224 4.84 -2.90 -13.18
CA LYS A 224 4.19 -3.18 -14.47
C LYS A 224 2.97 -4.09 -14.33
N THR A 225 2.05 -3.71 -13.44
CA THR A 225 0.81 -4.47 -13.21
C THR A 225 0.03 -4.71 -14.50
N THR A 226 -0.75 -5.79 -14.53
CA THR A 226 -1.71 -6.10 -15.61
C THR A 226 -3.14 -5.70 -15.24
N LEU A 227 -3.34 -4.99 -14.13
CA LEU A 227 -4.63 -4.41 -13.79
C LEU A 227 -5.06 -3.43 -14.88
N PRO A 228 -6.37 -3.35 -15.19
CA PRO A 228 -6.89 -2.35 -16.12
C PRO A 228 -6.74 -0.94 -15.54
N ALA A 229 -6.87 0.07 -16.39
CA ALA A 229 -6.84 1.48 -16.00
C ALA A 229 -7.79 1.80 -14.83
N ALA A 230 -9.01 1.24 -14.86
CA ALA A 230 -9.98 1.36 -13.77
C ALA A 230 -9.46 0.86 -12.43
N GLY A 231 -8.70 -0.24 -12.39
CA GLY A 231 -8.11 -0.76 -11.15
C GLY A 231 -7.01 0.14 -10.61
N LEU A 232 -6.16 0.68 -11.49
CA LEU A 232 -5.14 1.67 -11.11
C LEU A 232 -5.76 2.99 -10.63
N PHE A 233 -6.86 3.42 -11.26
CA PHE A 233 -7.60 4.61 -10.88
C PHE A 233 -8.25 4.45 -9.49
N ILE A 234 -8.86 3.29 -9.22
CA ILE A 234 -9.38 2.96 -7.89
C ILE A 234 -8.27 3.07 -6.85
N ILE A 235 -7.14 2.37 -7.05
CA ILE A 235 -6.03 2.38 -6.07
C ILE A 235 -5.56 3.80 -5.78
N ARG A 236 -5.41 4.64 -6.80
CA ARG A 236 -4.85 5.99 -6.66
C ARG A 236 -5.80 7.03 -6.06
N TYR A 237 -7.11 6.83 -6.14
CA TYR A 237 -8.09 7.87 -5.81
C TYR A 237 -9.23 7.40 -4.90
N HIS A 238 -9.14 6.22 -4.29
CA HIS A 238 -10.19 5.70 -3.40
C HIS A 238 -10.34 6.49 -2.11
N SER A 239 -9.29 7.20 -1.68
CA SER A 239 -9.35 8.13 -0.56
C SER A 239 -9.75 9.55 -0.98
N PHE A 240 -9.98 9.84 -2.27
CA PHE A 240 -10.28 11.19 -2.75
C PHE A 240 -11.78 11.55 -2.60
N TYR A 241 -12.26 11.56 -1.37
CA TYR A 241 -13.68 11.73 -1.03
C TYR A 241 -14.28 13.05 -1.52
N ALA A 242 -13.52 14.14 -1.49
CA ALA A 242 -13.98 15.43 -2.02
C ALA A 242 -14.39 15.32 -3.50
N LEU A 243 -13.74 14.45 -4.29
CA LEU A 243 -14.13 14.18 -5.68
C LEU A 243 -15.32 13.21 -5.76
N HIS A 244 -15.16 11.98 -5.28
CA HIS A 244 -16.13 10.91 -5.59
C HIS A 244 -17.40 10.95 -4.74
N LYS A 245 -17.39 11.68 -3.61
CA LYS A 245 -18.54 11.93 -2.75
C LYS A 245 -18.97 13.40 -2.76
N GLY A 246 -18.02 14.33 -2.72
CA GLY A 246 -18.26 15.77 -2.67
C GLY A 246 -18.46 16.45 -4.02
N ASP A 247 -18.23 15.75 -5.13
CA ASP A 247 -18.31 16.28 -6.51
C ASP A 247 -17.38 17.50 -6.81
N ALA A 248 -16.41 17.78 -5.93
CA ALA A 248 -15.40 18.81 -6.12
C ALA A 248 -14.31 18.39 -7.12
N TYR A 249 -13.45 19.33 -7.53
CA TYR A 249 -12.27 19.09 -8.39
C TYR A 249 -12.51 18.50 -9.79
N LYS A 250 -13.77 18.34 -10.23
CA LYS A 250 -14.11 17.80 -11.57
C LYS A 250 -13.49 18.57 -12.73
N TYR A 251 -13.14 19.84 -12.55
CA TYR A 251 -12.48 20.65 -13.58
C TYR A 251 -11.05 20.18 -13.89
N LEU A 252 -10.43 19.35 -13.03
CA LEU A 252 -9.12 18.75 -13.29
C LEU A 252 -9.21 17.43 -14.07
N MET A 253 -10.40 16.82 -14.15
CA MET A 253 -10.60 15.51 -14.77
C MET A 253 -10.58 15.56 -16.29
N ASN A 254 -9.98 14.55 -16.92
CA ASN A 254 -10.13 14.29 -18.35
C ASN A 254 -11.25 13.25 -18.62
N GLU A 255 -11.47 12.89 -19.88
CA GLU A 255 -12.52 11.92 -20.26
C GLU A 255 -12.29 10.52 -19.65
N GLU A 256 -11.04 10.07 -19.57
CA GLU A 256 -10.70 8.76 -18.98
C GLU A 256 -10.99 8.73 -17.47
N ASP A 257 -10.69 9.82 -16.76
CA ASP A 257 -11.01 9.95 -15.34
C ASP A 257 -12.53 9.87 -15.10
N VAL A 258 -13.34 10.48 -15.98
CA VAL A 258 -14.81 10.46 -15.88
C VAL A 258 -15.35 9.04 -16.04
N GLU A 259 -14.78 8.25 -16.95
CA GLU A 259 -15.15 6.85 -17.11
C GLU A 259 -14.73 5.99 -15.91
N ASN A 260 -13.50 6.17 -15.42
CA ASN A 260 -12.99 5.42 -14.28
C ASN A 260 -13.65 5.80 -12.95
N LEU A 261 -14.16 7.04 -12.80
CA LEU A 261 -14.91 7.48 -11.63
C LEU A 261 -16.16 6.62 -11.37
N LYS A 262 -16.76 6.04 -12.41
CA LYS A 262 -17.89 5.10 -12.26
C LYS A 262 -17.48 3.86 -11.47
N TRP A 263 -16.32 3.30 -11.80
CA TRP A 263 -15.75 2.15 -11.09
C TRP A 263 -15.32 2.50 -9.67
N LEU A 264 -14.76 3.69 -9.48
CA LEU A 264 -14.40 4.17 -8.15
C LEU A 264 -15.62 4.31 -7.23
N LYS A 265 -16.74 4.84 -7.73
CA LYS A 265 -17.99 4.92 -6.97
C LYS A 265 -18.55 3.54 -6.62
N ILE A 266 -18.41 2.55 -7.52
CA ILE A 266 -18.76 1.15 -7.23
C ILE A 266 -17.87 0.62 -6.11
N PHE A 267 -16.55 0.75 -6.25
CA PHE A 267 -15.58 0.27 -5.26
C PHE A 267 -15.82 0.87 -3.87
N ASN A 268 -16.00 2.19 -3.79
CA ASN A 268 -16.15 2.92 -2.53
C ASN A 268 -17.34 2.44 -1.69
N LYS A 269 -18.41 1.94 -2.32
CA LYS A 269 -19.52 1.28 -1.59
C LYS A 269 -18.99 0.13 -0.74
N TYR A 270 -18.14 -0.72 -1.29
CA TYR A 270 -17.68 -1.93 -0.59
C TYR A 270 -16.58 -1.59 0.41
N ASP A 271 -15.63 -0.73 0.04
CA ASP A 271 -14.60 -0.25 0.94
C ASP A 271 -15.21 0.37 2.21
N LEU A 272 -16.21 1.24 2.06
CA LEU A 272 -16.85 1.86 3.22
C LEU A 272 -17.75 0.89 4.00
N TYR A 273 -18.67 0.22 3.31
CA TYR A 273 -19.80 -0.43 3.98
C TYR A 273 -19.55 -1.89 4.34
N SER A 274 -18.52 -2.54 3.80
CA SER A 274 -18.19 -3.94 4.15
C SER A 274 -17.49 -4.08 5.51
N LYS A 275 -17.03 -2.97 6.09
CA LYS A 275 -16.39 -2.89 7.40
C LYS A 275 -17.27 -3.51 8.47
N SER A 276 -16.84 -4.65 8.99
CA SER A 276 -17.65 -5.48 9.88
C SER A 276 -16.81 -6.09 11.00
N LYS A 277 -17.46 -6.42 12.11
CA LYS A 277 -16.88 -7.26 13.18
C LYS A 277 -16.87 -8.74 12.82
N VAL A 278 -17.61 -9.15 11.78
CA VAL A 278 -17.60 -10.53 11.29
C VAL A 278 -16.33 -10.74 10.47
N ARG A 279 -15.41 -11.52 11.02
CA ARG A 279 -14.12 -11.84 10.38
C ARG A 279 -14.30 -12.81 9.21
N ILE A 280 -13.47 -12.65 8.18
CA ILE A 280 -13.42 -13.57 7.04
C ILE A 280 -12.54 -14.76 7.42
N ASN A 281 -12.95 -15.97 7.05
CA ASN A 281 -12.09 -17.13 7.21
C ASN A 281 -10.94 -17.08 6.19
N VAL A 282 -9.82 -16.49 6.60
CA VAL A 282 -8.62 -16.30 5.77
C VAL A 282 -8.17 -17.60 5.10
N GLN A 283 -8.24 -18.74 5.79
CA GLN A 283 -7.76 -20.02 5.23
C GLN A 283 -8.64 -20.53 4.08
N GLU A 284 -9.94 -20.23 4.11
CA GLU A 284 -10.87 -20.62 3.05
C GLU A 284 -10.69 -19.77 1.79
N VAL A 285 -10.44 -18.47 1.95
CA VAL A 285 -10.35 -17.54 0.82
C VAL A 285 -8.95 -17.38 0.24
N LYS A 286 -7.89 -17.64 1.04
CA LYS A 286 -6.48 -17.52 0.62
C LYS A 286 -6.15 -18.25 -0.69
N PRO A 287 -6.59 -19.51 -0.93
CA PRO A 287 -6.31 -20.19 -2.20
C PRO A 287 -6.85 -19.44 -3.43
N TYR A 288 -8.04 -18.83 -3.32
CA TYR A 288 -8.62 -18.04 -4.40
C TYR A 288 -7.78 -16.80 -4.71
N TYR A 289 -7.44 -16.00 -3.71
CA TYR A 289 -6.67 -14.78 -3.91
C TYR A 289 -5.24 -15.04 -4.38
N LEU A 290 -4.59 -16.10 -3.88
CA LEU A 290 -3.29 -16.55 -4.42
C LEU A 290 -3.40 -16.93 -5.90
N SER A 291 -4.49 -17.59 -6.31
CA SER A 291 -4.72 -17.91 -7.73
C SER A 291 -4.87 -16.65 -8.60
N LEU A 292 -5.54 -15.60 -8.10
CA LEU A 292 -5.67 -14.32 -8.80
C LEU A 292 -4.32 -13.60 -8.92
N ILE A 293 -3.56 -13.54 -7.83
CA ILE A 293 -2.22 -12.96 -7.80
C ILE A 293 -1.33 -13.67 -8.85
N ASN A 294 -1.33 -15.00 -8.85
CA ASN A 294 -0.58 -15.81 -9.79
C ASN A 294 -1.03 -15.60 -11.24
N LYS A 295 -2.34 -15.56 -11.51
CA LYS A 295 -2.88 -15.28 -12.85
C LYS A 295 -2.33 -13.98 -13.42
N ARG A 296 -2.36 -12.90 -12.64
CA ARG A 296 -1.85 -11.58 -13.05
C ARG A 296 -0.34 -11.54 -13.20
N GLN A 297 0.40 -12.32 -12.43
CA GLN A 297 1.85 -12.47 -12.63
C GLN A 297 2.17 -13.24 -13.92
N ASN A 298 1.45 -14.32 -14.21
CA ASN A 298 1.63 -15.11 -15.42
C ASN A 298 1.25 -14.36 -16.71
N ASP A 299 0.21 -13.53 -16.66
CA ASP A 299 -0.18 -12.64 -17.77
C ASP A 299 0.94 -11.65 -18.15
N LYS A 300 1.81 -11.25 -17.20
CA LYS A 300 3.00 -10.44 -17.50
C LYS A 300 4.04 -11.22 -18.30
N ASN A 301 4.21 -12.50 -17.97
CA ASN A 301 5.22 -13.35 -18.59
C ASN A 301 4.85 -13.74 -20.03
N SER A 302 3.55 -13.90 -20.33
CA SER A 302 3.08 -14.30 -21.67
C SER A 302 3.12 -13.17 -22.71
N LYS A 303 3.10 -11.90 -22.29
CA LYS A 303 3.15 -10.73 -23.20
C LYS A 303 4.58 -10.29 -23.57
N ARG A 304 5.61 -11.07 -23.24
CA ARG A 304 7.00 -10.82 -23.68
C ARG A 304 7.22 -11.35 -25.12
N SER A 305 7.65 -10.46 -26.02
CA SER A 305 8.08 -10.74 -27.41
C SER A 305 9.26 -11.74 -27.47
N PRO A 306 9.43 -12.57 -28.53
CA PRO A 306 10.36 -13.71 -28.56
C PRO A 306 11.85 -13.34 -28.76
N CYS A 307 12.29 -12.16 -28.34
CA CYS A 307 13.71 -11.83 -28.25
C CYS A 307 14.14 -11.95 -26.78
N GLY A 308 14.85 -13.04 -26.50
CA GLY A 308 14.99 -13.60 -25.16
C GLY A 308 15.80 -12.78 -24.16
N PHE A 309 15.31 -12.76 -22.92
CA PHE A 309 16.10 -12.90 -21.69
C PHE A 309 15.17 -13.53 -20.63
N SER A 310 15.56 -14.72 -20.18
CA SER A 310 14.86 -15.53 -19.17
C SER A 310 15.18 -14.99 -17.77
N ILE A 311 14.14 -14.72 -16.97
CA ILE A 311 14.26 -14.20 -15.60
C ILE A 311 13.24 -14.97 -14.72
N PHE A 312 13.74 -16.03 -14.07
CA PHE A 312 13.26 -16.74 -12.87
C PHE A 312 12.35 -17.99 -12.93
N ASN A 313 12.52 -18.78 -11.86
CA ASN A 313 12.45 -20.24 -11.67
C ASN A 313 11.09 -20.68 -11.07
N GLU A 314 10.60 -21.86 -11.46
CA GLU A 314 9.24 -22.40 -11.28
C GLU A 314 8.79 -22.76 -9.84
N LYS A 315 9.36 -22.19 -8.75
CA LYS A 315 9.07 -22.75 -7.40
C LYS A 315 8.64 -21.86 -6.24
N ASP A 316 8.76 -20.53 -6.27
CA ASP A 316 8.47 -19.75 -5.06
C ASP A 316 7.63 -18.50 -5.36
N HIS A 317 6.30 -18.68 -5.40
CA HIS A 317 5.24 -17.66 -5.56
C HIS A 317 5.44 -16.35 -4.76
N LYS A 318 6.39 -15.52 -5.17
CA LYS A 318 6.69 -14.21 -4.58
C LYS A 318 6.27 -13.13 -5.55
N ALA A 319 5.39 -12.24 -5.12
CA ALA A 319 5.35 -10.92 -5.73
C ALA A 319 6.64 -10.20 -5.35
N VAL A 320 7.03 -9.33 -6.24
CA VAL A 320 8.34 -8.76 -6.32
C VAL A 320 8.06 -7.26 -6.22
N VAL A 321 8.65 -6.60 -5.22
CA VAL A 321 8.99 -5.17 -5.32
C VAL A 321 10.46 -5.20 -5.73
N VAL A 322 10.72 -5.21 -7.04
CA VAL A 322 12.08 -5.34 -7.58
C VAL A 322 12.30 -4.23 -8.59
N VAL A 323 13.42 -3.54 -8.42
CA VAL A 323 14.20 -3.03 -9.54
C VAL A 323 15.28 -4.06 -9.85
N CYS A 324 15.36 -4.47 -11.12
CA CYS A 324 16.44 -5.30 -11.63
C CYS A 324 17.74 -4.50 -11.66
N GLU A 325 18.84 -5.08 -11.19
CA GLU A 325 20.19 -4.69 -11.58
C GLU A 325 20.42 -5.08 -13.06
N GLU A 326 20.75 -4.11 -13.90
CA GLU A 326 21.46 -4.38 -15.15
C GLU A 326 22.96 -4.43 -14.85
N GLU A 327 23.54 -5.63 -14.82
CA GLU A 327 24.99 -5.77 -15.04
C GLU A 327 25.30 -5.49 -16.50
N SER A 328 25.93 -4.34 -16.75
CA SER A 328 26.58 -4.01 -18.01
C SER A 328 27.68 -5.04 -18.34
N LYS A 329 27.38 -5.98 -19.24
CA LYS A 329 28.40 -6.75 -19.96
C LYS A 329 28.78 -6.02 -21.23
N GLY A 330 30.08 -5.77 -21.35
CA GLY A 330 30.70 -5.00 -22.42
C GLY A 330 30.29 -5.46 -23.81
N VAL A 331 29.80 -4.51 -24.59
CA VAL A 331 29.78 -4.60 -26.04
C VAL A 331 30.98 -3.80 -26.54
N SER A 332 31.92 -4.49 -27.18
CA SER A 332 32.94 -3.88 -28.00
C SER A 332 32.27 -3.20 -29.19
N PHE A 333 32.41 -1.88 -29.31
CA PHE A 333 32.28 -1.21 -30.60
C PHE A 333 33.57 -0.45 -30.91
N HIS A 334 34.24 -0.91 -31.96
CA HIS A 334 35.24 -0.16 -32.69
C HIS A 334 34.58 1.07 -33.34
N SER A 335 35.36 2.15 -33.39
CA SER A 335 35.20 3.37 -34.19
C SER A 335 33.97 4.24 -33.92
N VAL A 336 34.19 5.45 -33.40
CA VAL A 336 34.28 6.68 -34.21
C VAL A 336 35.14 7.70 -33.44
N THR A 337 36.10 8.23 -34.17
CA THR A 337 37.10 9.25 -33.84
C THR A 337 36.52 10.66 -33.61
N GLN A 338 37.16 11.39 -32.67
CA GLN A 338 37.74 12.75 -32.82
C GLN A 338 37.14 13.94 -32.01
N ARG A 339 38.08 14.57 -31.27
CA ARG A 339 38.18 15.95 -30.69
C ARG A 339 37.54 16.17 -29.32
N ARG A 340 38.17 16.82 -28.32
CA ARG A 340 39.50 17.44 -28.07
C ARG A 340 39.52 17.71 -26.53
N LYS A 341 40.48 17.20 -25.77
CA LYS A 341 41.66 17.89 -25.17
C LYS A 341 41.39 19.02 -24.16
N GLU A 342 42.10 18.89 -23.03
CA GLU A 342 42.55 19.88 -22.01
C GLU A 342 41.67 20.08 -20.75
N ARG A 343 42.09 19.47 -19.63
CA ARG A 343 42.88 20.15 -18.56
C ARG A 343 43.23 19.16 -17.43
N ASP A 344 44.48 18.70 -17.44
CA ASP A 344 45.21 18.26 -16.24
C ASP A 344 45.90 19.48 -15.63
N LEU A 345 45.69 19.73 -14.33
CA LEU A 345 46.62 20.40 -13.42
C LEU A 345 46.00 20.44 -12.02
N PHE A 346 46.27 19.42 -11.21
CA PHE A 346 46.80 19.59 -9.84
C PHE A 346 46.94 18.21 -9.19
N ALA A 347 48.18 17.72 -9.16
CA ALA A 347 48.62 16.71 -8.21
C ALA A 347 49.89 17.24 -7.53
N ILE A 348 50.02 16.89 -6.24
CA ILE A 348 51.26 16.85 -5.44
C ILE A 348 51.61 18.12 -4.64
N ALA A 349 51.22 18.10 -3.35
CA ALA A 349 52.08 18.38 -2.19
C ALA A 349 51.32 17.89 -0.95
N MET A 350 51.68 16.77 -0.33
CA MET A 350 52.66 16.75 0.76
C MET A 350 53.08 15.30 1.07
N SER A 351 54.34 15.13 1.44
CA SER A 351 55.09 13.87 1.52
C SER A 351 55.81 13.70 2.88
N VAL A 352 55.87 12.44 3.35
CA VAL A 352 57.00 11.72 4.02
C VAL A 352 57.28 11.92 5.53
N SER A 353 57.43 10.79 6.26
CA SER A 353 58.57 10.38 7.16
C SER A 353 58.25 9.06 7.91
N THR A 354 58.73 7.86 7.51
CA THR A 354 59.91 7.05 7.94
C THR A 354 59.89 6.38 9.35
N LEU A 355 60.03 5.03 9.44
CA LEU A 355 61.20 4.28 9.99
C LEU A 355 61.03 2.73 10.04
N ASN A 356 62.14 1.99 9.88
CA ASN A 356 62.35 0.52 9.91
C ASN A 356 62.59 -0.06 11.34
N ILE A 357 62.51 -1.40 11.53
CA ILE A 357 63.39 -2.31 12.36
C ILE A 357 62.86 -3.78 12.26
N VAL A 358 63.51 -4.72 11.53
CA VAL A 358 64.50 -5.79 11.88
C VAL A 358 63.99 -7.07 12.62
N VAL A 359 64.00 -8.20 11.86
CA VAL A 359 64.48 -9.60 12.08
C VAL A 359 64.24 -10.34 13.43
N ALA A 360 63.71 -11.59 13.35
CA ALA A 360 64.37 -12.81 13.87
C ALA A 360 63.60 -14.12 13.56
N SER A 361 64.37 -15.09 13.04
CA SER A 361 64.04 -16.48 12.72
C SER A 361 63.88 -17.36 13.97
N ASN A 362 63.20 -18.52 13.84
CA ASN A 362 63.83 -19.82 14.15
C ASN A 362 62.97 -21.02 13.72
N ALA A 363 63.60 -21.89 12.94
CA ALA A 363 63.19 -23.24 12.63
C ALA A 363 63.47 -24.19 13.81
N LYS A 364 62.73 -25.30 13.91
CA LYS A 364 63.26 -26.60 14.33
C LYS A 364 62.41 -27.72 13.75
N ALA A 365 63.09 -28.57 12.99
CA ALA A 365 62.67 -29.88 12.52
C ALA A 365 63.05 -30.96 13.55
N ALA A 366 62.41 -32.14 13.42
CA ALA A 366 62.88 -33.51 13.68
C ALA A 366 61.70 -34.37 14.20
N ASP A 367 61.16 -35.33 13.44
CA ASP A 367 61.71 -36.65 13.06
C ASP A 367 61.32 -37.75 14.06
N ASN A 368 60.46 -38.70 13.64
CA ASN A 368 60.81 -40.14 13.56
C ASN A 368 59.61 -41.10 13.36
N ARG A 369 59.86 -42.07 12.47
CA ARG A 369 59.50 -43.52 12.52
C ARG A 369 58.04 -43.93 12.43
N GLU A 370 57.65 -45.07 11.88
CA GLU A 370 58.19 -46.12 10.98
C GLU A 370 56.98 -47.04 10.82
N GLY A 371 56.71 -47.62 9.64
CA GLY A 371 55.58 -48.56 9.52
C GLY A 371 55.27 -49.01 8.11
N ARG A 372 55.97 -50.06 7.68
CA ARG A 372 55.96 -50.70 6.37
C ARG A 372 54.81 -51.72 6.28
N GLY A 373 54.10 -51.84 5.15
CA GLY A 373 53.09 -52.91 4.99
C GLY A 373 52.37 -53.02 3.63
N ARG A 374 53.05 -53.69 2.68
CA ARG A 374 52.58 -54.48 1.50
C ARG A 374 51.11 -54.46 1.00
N THR A 375 51.00 -54.12 -0.29
CA THR A 375 50.33 -54.82 -1.43
C THR A 375 49.15 -55.79 -1.18
N ASN A 376 48.03 -55.56 -1.90
CA ASN A 376 47.51 -56.50 -2.91
C ASN A 376 46.41 -55.87 -3.79
N ARG A 377 46.46 -56.19 -5.08
CA ARG A 377 45.39 -55.98 -6.08
C ARG A 377 44.25 -56.98 -5.83
N LEU A 378 43.03 -56.63 -6.22
CA LEU A 378 42.09 -57.48 -6.96
C LEU A 378 40.96 -56.61 -7.57
N ASP A 379 40.58 -56.98 -8.78
CA ASP A 379 39.54 -56.40 -9.65
C ASP A 379 38.12 -56.43 -9.05
N ASP A 380 37.26 -55.47 -9.39
CA ASP A 380 35.98 -55.80 -10.05
C ASP A 380 35.33 -54.58 -10.76
N LYS A 381 34.55 -54.92 -11.77
CA LYS A 381 33.87 -54.16 -12.83
C LYS A 381 32.97 -53.01 -12.37
N GLY A 382 32.88 -51.97 -13.19
CA GLY A 382 31.76 -51.03 -13.12
C GLY A 382 31.83 -49.92 -14.17
N ARG A 383 30.86 -49.92 -15.09
CA ARG A 383 30.63 -48.94 -16.17
C ARG A 383 30.73 -47.49 -15.69
N ARG A 384 31.55 -46.68 -16.36
CA ARG A 384 31.58 -45.21 -16.23
C ARG A 384 30.26 -44.61 -16.75
N GLY A 385 29.36 -44.30 -15.82
CA GLY A 385 28.32 -43.28 -16.02
C GLY A 385 28.92 -41.92 -15.67
N LEU A 386 28.87 -41.00 -16.63
CA LEU A 386 29.32 -39.61 -16.49
C LEU A 386 28.29 -38.85 -15.63
N LEU A 387 28.55 -38.66 -14.33
CA LEU A 387 27.79 -37.72 -13.50
C LEU A 387 28.46 -36.35 -13.58
N LEU A 388 27.88 -35.44 -14.38
CA LEU A 388 28.15 -34.02 -14.27
C LEU A 388 27.60 -33.52 -12.93
N SER A 389 28.49 -33.26 -11.97
CA SER A 389 28.15 -32.47 -10.79
C SER A 389 28.04 -31.00 -11.20
N ALA A 390 26.82 -30.56 -11.49
CA ALA A 390 26.52 -29.14 -11.60
C ALA A 390 26.58 -28.52 -10.20
N ALA A 391 27.63 -27.76 -9.92
CA ALA A 391 27.68 -26.87 -8.76
C ALA A 391 26.65 -25.75 -9.00
N VAL A 392 25.52 -25.83 -8.29
CA VAL A 392 24.51 -24.76 -8.25
C VAL A 392 25.11 -23.64 -7.41
N ALA A 393 25.54 -22.56 -8.07
CA ALA A 393 25.83 -21.31 -7.40
C ALA A 393 24.49 -20.72 -6.93
N VAL A 394 24.19 -20.91 -5.64
CA VAL A 394 23.06 -20.28 -4.96
C VAL A 394 23.38 -18.79 -4.89
N THR A 395 22.70 -17.97 -5.68
CA THR A 395 22.68 -16.52 -5.48
C THR A 395 21.90 -16.25 -4.20
N GLN A 396 22.62 -15.89 -3.14
CA GLN A 396 22.05 -15.54 -1.84
C GLN A 396 21.30 -14.21 -1.99
N VAL A 397 19.97 -14.26 -1.84
CA VAL A 397 19.21 -13.09 -1.35
C VAL A 397 19.86 -12.66 -0.03
N PRO A 398 20.06 -11.36 0.26
CA PRO A 398 20.65 -10.94 1.53
C PRO A 398 19.82 -11.52 2.67
N GLU A 399 20.41 -12.49 3.39
CA GLU A 399 19.76 -13.34 4.39
C GLU A 399 19.01 -12.51 5.45
N SER A 400 19.51 -11.31 5.74
CA SER A 400 18.95 -10.34 6.68
C SER A 400 17.57 -9.78 6.31
N ARG A 401 17.23 -9.66 5.01
CA ARG A 401 15.94 -9.09 4.57
C ARG A 401 14.81 -10.11 4.69
N THR A 402 15.08 -11.34 4.27
CA THR A 402 14.16 -12.47 4.45
C THR A 402 14.02 -12.83 5.92
N GLU A 403 15.10 -12.75 6.70
CA GLU A 403 15.05 -12.91 8.16
C GLU A 403 14.18 -11.84 8.83
N LEU A 404 14.26 -10.58 8.38
CA LEU A 404 13.42 -9.50 8.90
C LEU A 404 11.93 -9.72 8.59
N LEU A 405 11.59 -10.10 7.35
CA LEU A 405 10.22 -10.42 6.98
C LEU A 405 9.69 -11.61 7.80
N ASN A 406 10.47 -12.68 7.90
CA ASN A 406 10.13 -13.84 8.72
C ASN A 406 9.99 -13.48 10.20
N LYS A 407 10.80 -12.54 10.70
CA LYS A 407 10.68 -12.00 12.06
C LYS A 407 9.38 -11.22 12.24
N TYR A 408 8.96 -10.41 11.27
CA TYR A 408 7.66 -9.72 11.32
C TYR A 408 6.50 -10.71 11.24
N LEU A 409 6.55 -11.68 10.32
CA LEU A 409 5.51 -12.70 10.20
C LEU A 409 5.37 -13.51 11.49
N LYS A 410 6.51 -13.96 12.04
CA LYS A 410 6.55 -14.69 13.31
C LYS A 410 6.07 -13.81 14.46
N LYS A 411 6.50 -12.55 14.54
CA LYS A 411 6.04 -11.60 15.54
C LYS A 411 4.54 -11.34 15.44
N SER A 412 4.00 -11.22 14.23
CA SER A 412 2.56 -11.04 13.99
C SER A 412 1.77 -12.27 14.43
N GLN A 413 2.25 -13.47 14.10
CA GLN A 413 1.67 -14.74 14.56
C GLN A 413 1.71 -14.88 16.09
N ASP A 414 2.87 -14.62 16.70
CA ASP A 414 3.10 -14.73 18.14
C ASP A 414 2.31 -13.67 18.92
N ASN A 415 2.15 -12.46 18.37
CA ASN A 415 1.42 -11.38 19.01
C ASN A 415 -0.07 -11.37 18.70
N LYS A 416 -0.58 -12.24 17.82
CA LYS A 416 -1.99 -12.19 17.39
C LYS A 416 -2.96 -12.12 18.58
N ALA A 417 -2.79 -13.00 19.56
CA ALA A 417 -3.63 -13.02 20.76
C ALA A 417 -3.47 -11.77 21.64
N LYS A 418 -2.24 -11.25 21.74
CA LYS A 418 -1.95 -10.01 22.47
C LYS A 418 -2.58 -8.81 21.79
N ASN A 419 -2.40 -8.66 20.49
CA ASN A 419 -2.92 -7.54 19.70
C ASN A 419 -4.45 -7.59 19.68
N ASP A 420 -5.06 -8.78 19.55
CA ASP A 420 -6.51 -8.93 19.65
C ASP A 420 -7.03 -8.50 21.03
N LYS A 421 -6.30 -8.82 22.11
CA LYS A 421 -6.64 -8.34 23.46
C LYS A 421 -6.47 -6.83 23.60
N GLU A 422 -5.35 -6.26 23.17
CA GLU A 422 -5.09 -4.81 23.25
C GLU A 422 -6.09 -4.01 22.41
N ARG A 423 -6.50 -4.52 21.25
CA ARG A 423 -7.59 -3.95 20.43
C ARG A 423 -8.91 -3.97 21.19
N LEU A 424 -9.25 -5.10 21.82
CA LEU A 424 -10.47 -5.24 22.59
C LEU A 424 -10.48 -4.31 23.82
N ASP A 425 -9.36 -4.19 24.53
CA ASP A 425 -9.20 -3.27 25.67
C ASP A 425 -9.29 -1.81 25.20
N SER A 426 -8.62 -1.45 24.10
CA SER A 426 -8.71 -0.12 23.49
C SER A 426 -10.13 0.21 23.02
N TYR A 427 -10.84 -0.77 22.45
CA TYR A 427 -12.26 -0.68 22.09
C TYR A 427 -13.13 -0.41 23.32
N TYR A 428 -12.94 -1.17 24.39
CA TYR A 428 -13.71 -0.99 25.62
C TYR A 428 -13.45 0.39 26.23
N LYS A 429 -12.19 0.79 26.28
CA LYS A 429 -11.80 2.12 26.77
C LYS A 429 -12.49 3.22 25.97
N ARG A 430 -12.40 3.22 24.64
CA ARG A 430 -12.96 4.29 23.81
C ARG A 430 -14.50 4.34 23.80
N ASN A 431 -15.17 3.19 23.81
CA ASN A 431 -16.63 3.14 23.66
C ASN A 431 -17.39 3.25 24.99
N TYR A 432 -16.81 2.76 26.08
CA TYR A 432 -17.51 2.71 27.36
C TYR A 432 -16.98 3.71 28.39
N ARG A 433 -15.81 4.33 28.17
CA ARG A 433 -15.31 5.34 29.11
C ARG A 433 -16.25 6.53 29.19
N ASP A 434 -16.66 7.13 28.07
CA ASP A 434 -17.57 8.28 28.12
C ASP A 434 -18.94 7.91 28.73
N TYR A 435 -19.47 6.73 28.40
CA TYR A 435 -20.73 6.23 28.98
C TYR A 435 -20.60 6.00 30.49
N PHE A 436 -19.58 5.29 30.95
CA PHE A 436 -19.38 5.00 32.36
C PHE A 436 -18.97 6.24 33.16
N SER A 437 -18.16 7.15 32.59
CA SER A 437 -17.82 8.44 33.20
C SER A 437 -19.05 9.34 33.35
N SER A 438 -20.03 9.27 32.44
CA SER A 438 -21.28 10.03 32.57
C SER A 438 -22.12 9.59 33.78
N ILE A 439 -22.07 8.31 34.16
CA ILE A 439 -22.77 7.77 35.33
C ILE A 439 -21.89 7.68 36.58
N GLU A 440 -20.57 7.85 36.45
CA GLU A 440 -19.59 7.76 37.53
C GLU A 440 -19.94 8.67 38.72
N GLY A 441 -20.32 9.93 38.43
CA GLY A 441 -20.69 10.89 39.46
C GLY A 441 -21.88 10.42 40.32
N THR A 442 -22.89 9.84 39.68
CA THR A 442 -24.07 9.29 40.36
C THR A 442 -23.72 8.03 41.15
N LEU A 443 -22.89 7.15 40.58
CA LEU A 443 -22.47 5.91 41.23
C LEU A 443 -21.59 6.17 42.47
N ARG A 444 -20.67 7.14 42.41
CA ARG A 444 -19.80 7.48 43.55
C ARG A 444 -20.51 8.22 44.70
N GLN A 445 -21.72 8.74 44.47
CA GLN A 445 -22.55 9.35 45.49
C GLN A 445 -23.39 8.33 46.28
N LYS A 446 -23.58 7.12 45.75
CA LYS A 446 -24.29 6.05 46.46
C LYS A 446 -23.43 5.48 47.59
N ASN A 447 -24.07 5.00 48.66
CA ASN A 447 -23.36 4.23 49.68
C ASN A 447 -22.84 2.91 49.08
N LYS A 448 -21.67 2.45 49.52
CA LYS A 448 -21.05 1.22 49.00
C LYS A 448 -21.92 -0.04 49.15
N GLU A 449 -22.79 -0.04 50.15
CA GLU A 449 -23.74 -1.13 50.45
C GLU A 449 -24.98 -1.12 49.53
N GLU A 450 -25.24 0.01 48.86
CA GLU A 450 -26.37 0.21 47.94
C GLU A 450 -26.02 -0.04 46.46
N LEU A 451 -24.73 -0.23 46.16
CA LEU A 451 -24.25 -0.53 44.81
C LEU A 451 -24.51 -1.99 44.47
N SER A 452 -25.13 -2.23 43.32
CA SER A 452 -25.20 -3.56 42.71
C SER A 452 -23.81 -4.04 42.27
N GLU A 453 -23.65 -5.36 42.09
CA GLU A 453 -22.38 -5.95 41.61
C GLU A 453 -21.95 -5.38 40.25
N SER A 454 -22.91 -5.07 39.37
CA SER A 454 -22.64 -4.42 38.09
C SER A 454 -22.09 -3.00 38.28
N GLU A 455 -22.65 -2.21 39.21
CA GLU A 455 -22.18 -0.84 39.48
C GLU A 455 -20.81 -0.82 40.15
N LYS A 456 -20.52 -1.77 41.04
CA LYS A 456 -19.17 -1.96 41.61
C LYS A 456 -18.16 -2.31 40.52
N SER A 457 -18.53 -3.21 39.61
CA SER A 457 -17.68 -3.60 38.47
C SER A 457 -17.40 -2.41 37.54
N ILE A 458 -18.39 -1.54 37.31
CA ILE A 458 -18.21 -0.31 36.52
C ILE A 458 -17.25 0.66 37.21
N LEU A 459 -17.40 0.90 38.52
CA LEU A 459 -16.51 1.79 39.27
C LEU A 459 -15.07 1.26 39.34
N GLU A 460 -14.91 -0.04 39.58
CA GLU A 460 -13.59 -0.70 39.55
C GLU A 460 -12.96 -0.61 38.17
N TRP A 461 -13.73 -0.84 37.10
CA TRP A 461 -13.27 -0.67 35.74
C TRP A 461 -12.84 0.77 35.46
N LEU A 462 -13.63 1.77 35.89
CA LEU A 462 -13.29 3.19 35.75
C LEU A 462 -12.01 3.56 36.50
N ASP A 463 -11.85 3.09 37.74
CA ASP A 463 -10.64 3.36 38.54
C ASP A 463 -9.38 2.73 37.94
N ASN A 464 -9.51 1.56 37.31
CA ASN A 464 -8.42 0.88 36.61
C ASN A 464 -8.11 1.46 35.22
N ASN A 465 -9.01 2.23 34.63
CA ASN A 465 -8.91 2.76 33.26
C ASN A 465 -8.90 4.29 33.16
N LYS A 466 -8.62 4.97 34.28
CA LYS A 466 -8.55 6.44 34.39
C LYS A 466 -7.48 7.07 33.50
#